data_AF-A0A842XXQ9-F1
#
_entry.id   AF-A0A842XXQ9-F1
#
_cell.length_a   1.000
_cell.length_b   1.000
_cell.length_c   1.000
_cell.angle_alpha   90.00
_cell.angle_beta   90.00
_cell.angle_gamma   90.00
#
_symmetry.space_group_name_H-M   'P 1'
#
loop_
_entity.id
_entity.type
_entity.pdbx_description
1 polymer ?
#
loop_
_entity_poly.entity_id
_entity_poly.type
_entity_poly.pdbx_seq_one_letter_code
_entity_poly.pdbx_strand_id
1 'polypeptide(L)'
;MENVSLIAVLKHWVSRNKLPLIIILVILFSMVAIASEKMLEITENPEFCGKNCHIMRPYYDSWRTSSHNDVRCVDCHYEPGLVGHAKGKIGGLMQFYNYETTVEEYSGKLYAKVLDKNCRLCHENRLHLEVNYMGVNFSHDNHLLEPKRNVGLTCTSCHSMVVIGMKEHQSVTDPSCSQCHPNIIQEDLGHIVVTTSTCFTCHFKATSEDKTISGCPSCHGPPEQTHKDYTNFDHSKHLSRGYECTTCHVNMSSGTNEIVQKTICLSCHTSKERVGKYDDFEFVHDTHVTKTKIACYNCHLEIKHEPGIKENLCASCHGQEHPSDWLNTHKKEVLIGKVCSDCHKPNFCSDCHATGVSSGKKQI
;
A
#
# COMPACT_ATOMS: atom_id res chain seq x y z
N MET A 1 81.42 27.45 3.93
CA MET A 1 80.54 26.29 4.06
C MET A 1 79.29 26.59 3.25
N GLU A 2 79.16 25.99 2.08
CA GLU A 2 78.07 26.25 1.16
C GLU A 2 76.76 25.75 1.78
N ASN A 3 75.78 26.65 1.90
CA ASN A 3 74.40 26.29 2.24
C ASN A 3 73.83 25.50 1.06
N VAL A 4 74.05 24.18 1.06
CA VAL A 4 73.33 23.29 0.16
C VAL A 4 71.85 23.45 0.49
N SER A 5 71.13 24.10 -0.41
CA SER A 5 69.70 24.31 -0.28
C SER A 5 69.03 22.95 -0.03
N LEU A 6 68.31 22.84 1.07
CA LEU A 6 67.51 21.66 1.44
C LEU A 6 66.66 21.14 0.27
N ILE A 7 66.22 22.06 -0.59
CA ILE A 7 65.43 21.80 -1.80
C ILE A 7 66.25 21.04 -2.86
N ALA A 8 67.54 21.33 -3.00
CA ALA A 8 68.43 20.64 -3.95
C ALA A 8 68.73 19.19 -3.51
N VAL A 9 68.94 18.98 -2.19
CA VAL A 9 69.12 17.65 -1.62
C VAL A 9 67.84 16.80 -1.77
N LEU A 10 66.68 17.39 -1.49
CA LEU A 10 65.38 16.74 -1.68
C LEU A 10 65.12 16.37 -3.14
N LYS A 11 65.38 17.29 -4.09
CA LYS A 11 65.22 17.00 -5.52
C LYS A 11 66.13 15.86 -5.98
N HIS A 12 67.40 15.86 -5.56
CA HIS A 12 68.33 14.80 -5.94
C HIS A 12 67.93 13.45 -5.34
N TRP A 13 67.51 13.41 -4.07
CA TRP A 13 67.05 12.18 -3.40
C TRP A 13 65.77 11.62 -4.02
N VAL A 14 64.76 12.46 -4.27
CA VAL A 14 63.53 12.08 -4.98
C VAL A 14 63.87 11.57 -6.37
N SER A 15 64.83 12.19 -7.08
CA SER A 15 65.22 11.75 -8.42
C SER A 15 65.87 10.38 -8.47
N ARG A 16 66.61 10.02 -7.41
CA ARG A 16 67.28 8.72 -7.26
C ARG A 16 66.30 7.61 -6.82
N ASN A 17 65.27 7.99 -6.06
CA ASN A 17 64.29 7.07 -5.47
C ASN A 17 62.90 7.16 -6.13
N LYS A 18 62.80 7.64 -7.38
CA LYS A 18 61.49 7.82 -8.06
C LYS A 18 60.67 6.54 -8.10
N LEU A 19 61.29 5.41 -8.46
CA LEU A 19 60.60 4.12 -8.59
C LEU A 19 60.06 3.60 -7.25
N PRO A 20 60.84 3.51 -6.15
CA PRO A 20 60.29 3.09 -4.85
C PRO A 20 59.26 4.09 -4.30
N LEU A 21 59.41 5.40 -4.54
CA LEU A 21 58.41 6.40 -4.15
C LEU A 21 57.07 6.22 -4.90
N ILE A 22 57.12 5.95 -6.20
CA ILE A 22 55.93 5.65 -7.01
C ILE A 22 55.26 4.37 -6.53
N ILE A 23 56.04 3.31 -6.24
CA ILE A 23 55.52 2.05 -5.71
C ILE A 23 54.82 2.27 -4.37
N ILE A 24 55.42 3.02 -3.45
CA ILE A 24 54.81 3.35 -2.15
C ILE A 24 53.51 4.14 -2.34
N LEU A 25 53.49 5.13 -3.24
CA LEU A 25 52.28 5.90 -3.56
C LEU A 25 51.17 5.03 -4.12
N VAL A 26 51.49 4.10 -5.03
CA VAL A 26 50.52 3.16 -5.61
C VAL A 26 50.00 2.20 -4.54
N ILE A 27 50.86 1.65 -3.69
CA ILE A 27 50.44 0.78 -2.58
C ILE A 27 49.53 1.55 -1.61
N LEU A 28 49.89 2.78 -1.25
CA LEU A 28 49.09 3.62 -0.36
C LEU A 28 47.74 3.96 -0.98
N PHE A 29 47.71 4.33 -2.27
CA PHE A 29 46.48 4.59 -3.00
C PHE A 29 45.58 3.35 -3.05
N SER A 30 46.14 2.19 -3.38
CA SER A 30 45.41 0.92 -3.41
C SER A 30 44.87 0.54 -2.02
N MET A 31 45.66 0.71 -0.95
CA MET A 31 45.18 0.48 0.42
C MET A 31 44.03 1.42 0.78
N VAL A 32 44.12 2.70 0.42
CA VAL A 32 43.04 3.67 0.66
C VAL A 32 41.79 3.30 -0.14
N ALA A 33 41.94 2.86 -1.40
CA ALA A 33 40.82 2.44 -2.23
C ALA A 33 40.10 1.22 -1.63
N ILE A 34 40.86 0.18 -1.25
CA ILE A 34 40.32 -1.03 -0.62
C ILE A 34 39.64 -0.70 0.71
N ALA A 35 40.28 0.13 1.54
CA ALA A 35 39.70 0.56 2.82
C ALA A 35 38.41 1.36 2.61
N SER A 36 38.36 2.22 1.59
CA SER A 36 37.18 3.01 1.26
C SER A 36 36.03 2.12 0.79
N GLU A 37 36.29 1.15 -0.09
CA GLU A 37 35.29 0.17 -0.54
C GLU A 37 34.71 -0.62 0.64
N LYS A 38 35.58 -1.12 1.54
CA LYS A 38 35.13 -1.83 2.73
C LYS A 38 34.32 -0.95 3.68
N MET A 39 34.68 0.32 3.83
CA MET A 39 33.88 1.27 4.62
C MET A 39 32.50 1.51 4.00
N LEU A 40 32.39 1.59 2.67
CA LEU A 40 31.10 1.71 2.00
C LEU A 40 30.23 0.46 2.25
N GLU A 41 30.79 -0.73 2.07
CA GLU A 41 30.10 -2.01 2.30
C GLU A 41 29.57 -2.11 3.74
N ILE A 42 30.36 -1.72 4.74
CA ILE A 42 29.96 -1.73 6.16
C ILE A 42 28.86 -0.70 6.41
N THR A 43 29.03 0.55 5.95
CA THR A 43 28.11 1.66 6.27
C THR A 43 26.78 1.59 5.51
N GLU A 44 26.66 0.69 4.53
CA GLU A 44 25.43 0.42 3.76
C GLU A 44 24.71 -0.84 4.18
N ASN A 45 25.34 -1.63 5.05
CA ASN A 45 24.75 -2.86 5.54
C ASN A 45 23.55 -2.53 6.46
N PRO A 46 22.35 -3.11 6.22
CA PRO A 46 21.20 -2.92 7.09
C PRO A 46 21.49 -3.20 8.57
N GLU A 47 22.33 -4.20 8.87
CA GLU A 47 22.74 -4.55 10.22
C GLU A 47 23.56 -3.44 10.89
N PHE A 48 24.39 -2.74 10.13
CA PHE A 48 25.12 -1.56 10.63
C PHE A 48 24.12 -0.50 11.09
N CYS A 49 23.13 -0.17 10.27
CA CYS A 49 22.09 0.79 10.63
C CYS A 49 21.27 0.34 11.84
N GLY A 50 20.77 -0.91 11.83
CA GLY A 50 19.92 -1.44 12.90
C GLY A 50 20.63 -1.57 14.25
N LYS A 51 21.91 -1.96 14.27
CA LYS A 51 22.67 -2.15 15.51
C LYS A 51 23.27 -0.85 16.05
N ASN A 52 23.75 0.02 15.16
CA ASN A 52 24.51 1.22 15.56
C ASN A 52 23.66 2.49 15.62
N CYS A 53 22.46 2.50 15.02
CA CYS A 53 21.54 3.64 15.10
C CYS A 53 20.24 3.20 15.79
N HIS A 54 19.95 3.73 16.98
CA HIS A 54 18.71 3.35 17.68
C HIS A 54 17.45 3.69 16.88
N ILE A 55 17.47 4.76 16.09
CA ILE A 55 16.31 5.28 15.36
C ILE A 55 15.97 4.39 14.16
N MET A 56 16.95 3.60 13.71
CA MET A 56 16.80 2.65 12.62
C MET A 56 16.33 1.28 13.09
N ARG A 57 16.38 0.97 14.38
CA ARG A 57 15.96 -0.34 14.94
C ARG A 57 14.56 -0.80 14.49
N PRO A 58 13.48 -0.01 14.64
CA PRO A 58 12.15 -0.47 14.25
C PRO A 58 12.06 -0.75 12.74
N TYR A 59 12.75 0.03 11.91
CA TYR A 59 12.80 -0.17 10.46
C TYR A 59 13.61 -1.40 10.08
N TYR A 60 14.74 -1.64 10.75
CA TYR A 60 15.57 -2.83 10.57
C TYR A 60 14.83 -4.11 10.99
N ASP A 61 14.13 -4.09 12.13
CA ASP A 61 13.34 -5.23 12.59
C ASP A 61 12.23 -5.57 11.60
N SER A 62 11.57 -4.56 11.05
CA SER A 62 10.56 -4.78 10.01
C SER A 62 11.17 -5.33 8.72
N TRP A 63 12.27 -4.72 8.27
CA TRP A 63 13.01 -5.16 7.09
C TRP A 63 13.39 -6.63 7.17
N ARG A 64 13.91 -7.08 8.32
CA ARG A 64 14.34 -8.47 8.54
C ARG A 64 13.21 -9.48 8.34
N THR A 65 11.98 -9.09 8.60
CA THR A 65 10.77 -9.93 8.42
C THR A 65 10.05 -9.70 7.08
N SER A 66 10.51 -8.75 6.27
CA SER A 66 9.89 -8.41 4.99
C SER A 66 10.37 -9.34 3.86
N SER A 67 9.68 -9.30 2.72
CA SER A 67 10.10 -9.99 1.50
C SER A 67 11.34 -9.41 0.82
N HIS A 68 11.83 -8.26 1.30
CA HIS A 68 13.02 -7.58 0.79
C HIS A 68 14.17 -7.61 1.81
N ASN A 69 14.16 -8.61 2.70
CA ASN A 69 15.17 -8.79 3.76
C ASN A 69 16.57 -9.20 3.24
N ASP A 70 16.72 -9.35 1.93
CA ASP A 70 17.95 -9.59 1.20
C ASP A 70 18.44 -8.35 0.44
N VAL A 71 17.64 -7.28 0.38
CA VAL A 71 17.97 -6.02 -0.30
C VAL A 71 18.47 -4.99 0.72
N ARG A 72 19.58 -4.29 0.43
CA ARG A 72 20.11 -3.28 1.36
C ARG A 72 19.21 -2.05 1.40
N CYS A 73 19.12 -1.39 2.55
CA CYS A 73 18.30 -0.18 2.72
C CYS A 73 18.65 0.90 1.68
N VAL A 74 19.94 1.08 1.40
CA VAL A 74 20.45 2.10 0.48
C VAL A 74 20.10 1.82 -0.98
N ASP A 75 19.86 0.56 -1.36
CA ASP A 75 19.52 0.21 -2.75
C ASP A 75 18.14 0.78 -3.12
N CYS A 76 17.26 0.94 -2.13
CA CYS A 76 15.95 1.60 -2.27
C CYS A 76 15.99 3.11 -1.95
N HIS A 77 16.78 3.52 -0.95
CA HIS A 77 16.75 4.89 -0.44
C HIS A 77 17.78 5.84 -1.07
N TYR A 78 18.82 5.34 -1.74
CA TYR A 78 19.76 6.18 -2.47
C TYR A 78 19.38 6.25 -3.94
N GLU A 79 19.44 7.44 -4.50
CA GLU A 79 19.25 7.61 -5.93
C GLU A 79 20.32 6.78 -6.71
N PRO A 80 19.92 5.99 -7.73
CA PRO A 80 20.86 5.19 -8.50
C PRO A 80 21.92 6.04 -9.21
N GLY A 81 23.13 5.50 -9.29
CA GLY A 81 24.30 6.15 -9.87
C GLY A 81 25.19 6.87 -8.85
N LEU A 82 26.39 7.25 -9.29
CA LEU A 82 27.43 7.77 -8.41
C LEU A 82 27.02 9.05 -7.65
N VAL A 83 26.33 9.97 -8.35
CA VAL A 83 25.88 11.24 -7.75
C VAL A 83 24.83 11.01 -6.67
N GLY A 84 23.89 10.09 -6.91
CA GLY A 84 22.84 9.78 -5.94
C GLY A 84 23.40 9.10 -4.70
N HIS A 85 24.37 8.20 -4.89
CA HIS A 85 25.11 7.58 -3.80
C HIS A 85 25.87 8.61 -2.94
N ALA A 86 26.59 9.53 -3.58
CA ALA A 86 27.31 10.60 -2.87
C ALA A 86 26.35 11.51 -2.07
N LYS A 87 25.20 11.88 -2.66
CA LYS A 87 24.16 12.65 -1.95
C LYS A 87 23.62 11.89 -0.74
N GLY A 88 23.35 10.59 -0.88
CA GLY A 88 22.88 9.73 0.20
C GLY A 88 23.86 9.72 1.39
N LYS A 89 25.15 9.58 1.11
CA LYS A 89 26.20 9.61 2.14
C LYS A 89 26.31 10.96 2.84
N ILE A 90 26.31 12.06 2.08
CA ILE A 90 26.33 13.43 2.66
C ILE A 90 25.09 13.64 3.53
N GLY A 91 23.92 13.19 3.09
CA GLY A 91 22.68 13.23 3.87
C GLY A 91 22.79 12.47 5.19
N GLY A 92 23.32 11.25 5.17
CA GLY A 92 23.55 10.46 6.38
C GLY A 92 24.53 11.12 7.36
N LEU A 93 25.61 11.73 6.86
CA LEU A 93 26.55 12.50 7.68
C LEU A 93 25.90 13.73 8.32
N MET A 94 25.07 14.46 7.57
CA MET A 94 24.32 15.61 8.11
C MET A 94 23.29 15.17 9.15
N GLN A 95 22.65 14.01 8.96
CA GLN A 95 21.73 13.45 9.95
C GLN A 95 22.46 13.10 11.26
N PHE A 96 23.64 12.48 11.16
CA PHE A 96 24.49 12.20 12.33
C PHE A 96 24.93 13.49 13.02
N TYR A 97 25.42 14.47 12.26
CA TYR A 97 25.82 15.77 12.80
C TYR A 97 24.68 16.48 13.53
N ASN A 98 23.49 16.52 12.91
CA ASN A 98 22.32 17.13 13.54
C ASN A 98 21.97 16.40 14.83
N TYR A 99 21.93 15.07 14.83
CA TYR A 99 21.64 14.27 16.02
C TYR A 99 22.60 14.55 17.19
N GLU A 100 23.90 14.67 16.94
CA GLU A 100 24.91 14.98 17.97
C GLU A 100 24.83 16.44 18.47
N THR A 101 24.25 17.36 17.68
CA THR A 101 24.26 18.80 17.99
C THR A 101 22.92 19.35 18.46
N THR A 102 21.80 18.67 18.22
CA THR A 102 20.47 19.06 18.72
C THR A 102 20.12 18.35 20.02
N VAL A 103 19.74 19.13 21.04
CA VAL A 103 19.30 18.64 22.37
C VAL A 103 17.81 18.27 22.39
N GLU A 104 17.04 18.74 21.40
CA GLU A 104 15.65 18.35 21.23
C GLU A 104 15.57 16.96 20.59
N GLU A 105 14.87 16.05 21.28
CA GLU A 105 14.54 14.73 20.78
C GLU A 105 13.89 14.88 19.39
N TYR A 106 14.58 14.44 18.35
CA TYR A 106 14.09 14.47 16.98
C TYR A 106 12.84 13.58 16.90
N SER A 107 11.67 14.18 17.13
CA SER A 107 10.36 13.54 17.17
C SER A 107 9.72 13.39 15.78
N GLY A 108 10.42 13.83 14.73
CA GLY A 108 9.96 13.70 13.36
C GLY A 108 9.97 12.26 12.90
N LYS A 109 8.83 11.77 12.39
CA LYS A 109 8.79 10.52 11.61
C LYS A 109 9.80 10.64 10.47
N LEU A 110 10.80 9.77 10.43
CA LEU A 110 11.75 9.74 9.33
C LEU A 110 11.02 9.29 8.07
N TYR A 111 10.79 10.24 7.16
CA TYR A 111 10.28 9.93 5.84
C TYR A 111 11.46 9.83 4.87
N ALA A 112 11.62 8.65 4.26
CA ALA A 112 12.65 8.40 3.27
C ALA A 112 12.02 8.30 1.88
N LYS A 113 12.36 9.26 1.02
CA LYS A 113 11.88 9.30 -0.36
C LYS A 113 12.50 8.15 -1.17
N VAL A 114 11.67 7.25 -1.68
CA VAL A 114 12.07 6.18 -2.61
C VAL A 114 11.64 6.57 -4.02
N LEU A 115 12.55 6.50 -4.98
CA LEU A 115 12.25 6.84 -6.37
C LEU A 115 11.78 5.59 -7.14
N ASP A 116 10.84 5.77 -8.06
CA ASP A 116 10.30 4.67 -8.88
C ASP A 116 11.39 3.94 -9.69
N LYS A 117 12.48 4.64 -10.04
CA LYS A 117 13.63 4.04 -10.74
C LYS A 117 14.41 3.03 -9.88
N ASN A 118 14.39 3.17 -8.56
CA ASN A 118 15.04 2.21 -7.65
C ASN A 118 14.32 0.86 -7.73
N CYS A 119 12.99 0.88 -7.72
CA CYS A 119 12.17 -0.32 -7.89
C CYS A 119 12.47 -1.00 -9.23
N ARG A 120 12.58 -0.21 -10.30
CA ARG A 120 12.81 -0.72 -11.66
C ARG A 120 14.17 -1.37 -11.88
N LEU A 121 15.17 -1.12 -11.03
CA LEU A 121 16.46 -1.84 -11.13
C LEU A 121 16.28 -3.36 -11.05
N CYS A 122 15.30 -3.81 -10.27
CA CYS A 122 14.97 -5.23 -10.11
C CYS A 122 13.60 -5.60 -10.72
N HIS A 123 12.70 -4.64 -10.95
CA HIS A 123 11.30 -4.88 -11.36
C HIS A 123 10.91 -4.30 -12.73
N GLU A 124 11.85 -3.99 -13.62
CA GLU A 124 11.58 -3.38 -14.94
C GLU A 124 10.48 -4.11 -15.73
N ASN A 125 10.53 -5.45 -15.78
CA ASN A 125 9.59 -6.27 -16.55
C ASN A 125 8.19 -6.41 -15.94
N ARG A 126 7.95 -5.88 -14.73
CA ARG A 126 6.68 -6.07 -14.02
C ARG A 126 5.60 -5.04 -14.38
N LEU A 127 5.99 -3.93 -15.01
CA LEU A 127 5.08 -2.82 -15.31
C LEU A 127 4.07 -3.15 -16.42
N HIS A 128 4.46 -3.95 -17.40
CA HIS A 128 3.59 -4.31 -18.54
C HIS A 128 2.83 -5.62 -18.35
N LEU A 129 2.94 -6.24 -17.17
CA LEU A 129 2.20 -7.45 -16.85
C LEU A 129 0.83 -7.05 -16.31
N GLU A 130 -0.22 -7.57 -16.94
CA GLU A 130 -1.55 -7.58 -16.34
C GLU A 130 -1.53 -8.52 -15.14
N VAL A 131 -1.90 -8.00 -13.97
CA VAL A 131 -1.96 -8.77 -12.74
C VAL A 131 -3.43 -9.04 -12.45
N ASN A 132 -3.79 -10.30 -12.22
CA ASN A 132 -5.12 -10.60 -11.70
C ASN A 132 -5.18 -10.17 -10.23
N TYR A 133 -6.01 -9.18 -9.94
CA TYR A 133 -6.29 -8.74 -8.59
C TYR A 133 -7.79 -8.91 -8.34
N MET A 134 -8.15 -9.81 -7.41
CA MET A 134 -9.55 -10.07 -7.03
C MET A 134 -10.47 -10.42 -8.22
N GLY A 135 -9.95 -11.15 -9.21
CA GLY A 135 -10.71 -11.54 -10.40
C GLY A 135 -10.79 -10.46 -11.49
N VAL A 136 -10.13 -9.31 -11.30
CA VAL A 136 -10.04 -8.23 -12.30
C VAL A 136 -8.60 -8.08 -12.79
N ASN A 137 -8.42 -7.86 -14.09
CA ASN A 137 -7.11 -7.54 -14.65
C ASN A 137 -6.72 -6.10 -14.29
N PHE A 138 -5.72 -5.97 -13.42
CA PHE A 138 -5.13 -4.69 -13.04
C PHE A 138 -4.03 -4.29 -14.03
N SER A 139 -4.07 -3.03 -14.47
CA SER A 139 -3.09 -2.44 -15.40
C SER A 139 -2.31 -1.32 -14.71
N HIS A 140 -1.00 -1.50 -14.56
CA HIS A 140 -0.10 -0.44 -14.06
C HIS A 140 -0.01 0.73 -15.05
N ASP A 141 -0.02 0.45 -16.35
CA ASP A 141 0.07 1.46 -17.41
C ASP A 141 -1.09 2.47 -17.31
N ASN A 142 -2.32 1.99 -17.11
CA ASN A 142 -3.49 2.85 -16.94
C ASN A 142 -3.43 3.76 -15.70
N HIS A 143 -2.67 3.36 -14.67
CA HIS A 143 -2.55 4.12 -13.42
C HIS A 143 -1.30 5.02 -13.38
N LEU A 144 -0.21 4.65 -14.06
CA LEU A 144 1.09 5.33 -13.94
C LEU A 144 1.45 6.22 -15.14
N LEU A 145 0.94 5.95 -16.35
CA LEU A 145 1.35 6.69 -17.55
C LEU A 145 0.81 8.13 -17.59
N GLU A 146 -0.41 8.33 -17.11
CA GLU A 146 -1.08 9.63 -17.12
C GLU A 146 -1.53 10.04 -15.72
N PRO A 147 -1.36 11.32 -15.33
CA PRO A 147 -1.93 11.82 -14.09
C PRO A 147 -3.43 11.59 -14.06
N LYS A 148 -3.92 11.00 -12.97
CA LYS A 148 -5.36 10.83 -12.74
C LYS A 148 -5.79 11.86 -11.71
N ARG A 149 -6.82 12.65 -12.04
CA ARG A 149 -7.28 13.78 -11.20
C ARG A 149 -6.16 14.78 -10.88
N ASN A 150 -5.28 15.05 -11.85
CA ASN A 150 -4.07 15.88 -11.71
C ASN A 150 -3.05 15.35 -10.67
N VAL A 151 -3.15 14.08 -10.28
CA VAL A 151 -2.19 13.43 -9.37
C VAL A 151 -1.36 12.43 -10.18
N GLY A 152 -0.06 12.68 -10.28
CA GLY A 152 0.89 11.72 -10.84
C GLY A 152 1.19 10.63 -9.81
N LEU A 153 0.63 9.44 -10.02
CA LEU A 153 0.84 8.29 -9.15
C LEU A 153 2.27 7.72 -9.29
N THR A 154 2.71 7.06 -8.24
CA THR A 154 4.09 6.60 -8.05
C THR A 154 4.07 5.19 -7.48
N CYS A 155 5.18 4.46 -7.53
CA CYS A 155 5.22 3.09 -7.00
C CYS A 155 4.81 3.09 -5.51
N THR A 156 5.34 4.01 -4.71
CA THR A 156 5.02 4.18 -3.29
C THR A 156 3.64 4.76 -3.00
N SER A 157 2.90 5.21 -4.02
CA SER A 157 1.51 5.64 -3.84
C SER A 157 0.62 4.45 -3.49
N CYS A 158 0.94 3.27 -4.03
CA CYS A 158 0.25 2.00 -3.76
C CYS A 158 1.10 1.05 -2.92
N HIS A 159 2.40 1.00 -3.19
CA HIS A 159 3.38 0.14 -2.51
C HIS A 159 4.12 0.90 -1.42
N SER A 160 3.40 1.56 -0.54
CA SER A 160 3.96 2.40 0.53
C SER A 160 4.56 1.61 1.69
N MET A 161 4.16 0.35 1.86
CA MET A 161 4.48 -0.49 3.02
C MET A 161 5.39 -1.68 2.68
N VAL A 162 6.25 -1.54 1.66
CA VAL A 162 7.09 -2.65 1.14
C VAL A 162 7.94 -3.33 2.21
N VAL A 163 8.53 -2.55 3.12
CA VAL A 163 9.51 -3.03 4.11
C VAL A 163 8.97 -2.93 5.55
N ILE A 164 8.12 -1.95 5.84
CA ILE A 164 7.61 -1.64 7.19
C ILE A 164 6.46 -2.61 7.59
N GLY A 165 5.93 -3.36 6.62
CA GLY A 165 4.88 -4.34 6.86
C GLY A 165 3.56 -3.71 7.34
N MET A 166 2.50 -4.52 7.34
CA MET A 166 1.12 -4.06 7.54
C MET A 166 0.71 -3.91 9.01
N LYS A 167 1.66 -3.84 9.95
CA LYS A 167 1.34 -3.91 11.40
C LYS A 167 0.37 -2.82 11.87
N GLU A 168 0.27 -1.69 11.18
CA GLU A 168 -0.65 -0.60 11.54
C GLU A 168 -1.91 -0.48 10.67
N HIS A 169 -2.01 -1.13 9.51
CA HIS A 169 -3.20 -1.05 8.63
C HIS A 169 -3.76 -2.46 8.39
N GLN A 170 -4.63 -2.85 9.31
CA GLN A 170 -5.43 -4.07 9.30
C GLN A 170 -6.40 -4.07 8.10
N SER A 171 -5.97 -4.55 6.94
CA SER A 171 -6.90 -4.83 5.82
C SER A 171 -6.83 -6.24 5.25
N VAL A 172 -5.80 -7.03 5.61
CA VAL A 172 -5.73 -8.48 5.25
C VAL A 172 -5.75 -9.41 6.46
N THR A 173 -5.80 -8.88 7.68
CA THR A 173 -6.04 -9.67 8.89
C THR A 173 -7.46 -9.52 9.43
N ASP A 174 -8.35 -8.87 8.67
CA ASP A 174 -9.78 -8.83 9.04
C ASP A 174 -10.39 -10.23 8.88
N PRO A 175 -10.91 -10.85 9.96
CA PRO A 175 -11.56 -12.15 9.90
C PRO A 175 -12.79 -12.21 8.98
N SER A 176 -13.31 -11.07 8.50
CA SER A 176 -14.37 -11.00 7.49
C SER A 176 -13.87 -11.33 6.09
N CYS A 177 -12.61 -11.00 5.76
CA CYS A 177 -12.02 -11.30 4.45
C CYS A 177 -11.75 -12.81 4.30
N SER A 178 -11.27 -13.48 5.35
CA SER A 178 -10.98 -14.92 5.32
C SER A 178 -12.23 -15.80 5.22
N GLN A 179 -13.42 -15.25 5.49
CA GLN A 179 -14.70 -15.93 5.27
C GLN A 179 -15.04 -16.08 3.78
N CYS A 180 -14.53 -15.18 2.93
CA CYS A 180 -14.66 -15.28 1.47
C CYS A 180 -13.35 -15.70 0.78
N HIS A 181 -12.20 -15.46 1.42
CA HIS A 181 -10.86 -15.74 0.88
C HIS A 181 -10.01 -16.55 1.87
N PRO A 182 -10.29 -17.85 2.05
CA PRO A 182 -9.63 -18.68 3.06
C PRO A 182 -8.10 -18.80 2.90
N ASN A 183 -7.55 -18.52 1.71
CA ASN A 183 -6.12 -18.66 1.38
C ASN A 183 -5.33 -17.34 1.30
N ILE A 184 -5.98 -16.18 1.50
CA ILE A 184 -5.33 -14.86 1.31
C ILE A 184 -4.14 -14.63 2.26
N ILE A 185 -4.16 -15.28 3.42
CA ILE A 185 -3.10 -15.19 4.44
C ILE A 185 -1.96 -16.19 4.15
N GLN A 186 -2.20 -17.25 3.36
CA GLN A 186 -1.22 -18.32 3.14
C GLN A 186 -0.36 -18.12 1.89
N GLU A 187 -0.89 -17.50 0.84
CA GLU A 187 -0.17 -17.35 -0.44
C GLU A 187 0.50 -15.97 -0.61
N ASP A 188 0.12 -14.99 0.22
CA ASP A 188 0.49 -13.57 0.02
C ASP A 188 1.42 -13.01 1.11
N LEU A 189 2.13 -13.88 1.83
CA LEU A 189 3.07 -13.56 2.93
C LEU A 189 4.32 -12.78 2.52
N GLY A 190 4.40 -12.27 1.28
CA GLY A 190 5.58 -11.54 0.81
C GLY A 190 5.37 -10.66 -0.42
N HIS A 191 4.15 -10.51 -0.92
CA HIS A 191 3.95 -9.55 -2.00
C HIS A 191 4.01 -8.12 -1.49
N ILE A 192 4.28 -7.23 -2.43
CA ILE A 192 4.19 -5.79 -2.22
C ILE A 192 2.69 -5.46 -2.08
N VAL A 193 2.09 -5.87 -0.95
CA VAL A 193 0.64 -5.86 -0.75
C VAL A 193 0.18 -4.41 -0.80
N VAL A 194 -0.58 -4.09 -1.84
CA VAL A 194 -1.33 -2.84 -1.91
C VAL A 194 -2.55 -3.03 -1.03
N THR A 195 -2.73 -2.14 -0.06
CA THR A 195 -3.95 -2.16 0.75
C THR A 195 -5.14 -1.74 -0.11
N THR A 196 -6.27 -2.41 0.06
CA THR A 196 -7.54 -2.03 -0.57
C THR A 196 -7.93 -0.59 -0.23
N SER A 197 -7.52 -0.09 0.94
CA SER A 197 -7.69 1.30 1.37
C SER A 197 -7.07 2.32 0.40
N THR A 198 -5.99 1.98 -0.30
CA THR A 198 -5.41 2.86 -1.34
C THR A 198 -6.35 2.97 -2.54
N CYS A 199 -6.89 1.84 -3.00
CA CYS A 199 -7.88 1.78 -4.06
C CYS A 199 -9.12 2.59 -3.66
N PHE A 200 -9.60 2.40 -2.43
CA PHE A 200 -10.78 3.10 -1.94
C PHE A 200 -10.56 4.61 -1.86
N THR A 201 -9.42 5.04 -1.32
CA THR A 201 -9.04 6.46 -1.23
C THR A 201 -8.99 7.14 -2.59
N CYS A 202 -8.67 6.45 -3.68
CA CYS A 202 -8.71 7.07 -5.01
C CYS A 202 -10.12 6.99 -5.64
N HIS A 203 -10.73 5.80 -5.60
CA HIS A 203 -11.91 5.48 -6.39
C HIS A 203 -13.24 5.91 -5.77
N PHE A 204 -13.30 6.09 -4.44
CA PHE A 204 -14.48 6.56 -3.72
C PHE A 204 -14.34 8.00 -3.22
N LYS A 205 -13.15 8.61 -3.27
CA LYS A 205 -12.98 9.96 -2.73
C LYS A 205 -13.72 11.00 -3.55
N ALA A 206 -14.52 11.81 -2.88
CA ALA A 206 -15.41 12.80 -3.48
C ALA A 206 -16.43 12.18 -4.45
N THR A 207 -16.83 10.93 -4.21
CA THR A 207 -18.00 10.31 -4.84
C THR A 207 -19.14 10.20 -3.83
N SER A 208 -20.36 9.97 -4.31
CA SER A 208 -21.46 9.55 -3.44
C SER A 208 -21.20 8.15 -2.88
N GLU A 209 -21.75 7.86 -1.71
CA GLU A 209 -21.51 6.60 -0.97
C GLU A 209 -21.89 5.33 -1.76
N ASP A 210 -22.74 5.47 -2.78
CA ASP A 210 -23.25 4.43 -3.66
C ASP A 210 -22.52 4.34 -5.02
N LYS A 211 -21.47 5.15 -5.24
CA LYS A 211 -20.76 5.22 -6.53
C LYS A 211 -19.25 5.20 -6.37
N THR A 212 -18.59 4.71 -7.41
CA THR A 212 -17.15 4.82 -7.61
C THR A 212 -16.86 5.54 -8.93
N ILE A 213 -15.68 6.13 -9.07
CA ILE A 213 -15.29 6.82 -10.31
C ILE A 213 -15.17 5.89 -11.53
N SER A 214 -14.98 4.58 -11.30
CA SER A 214 -14.70 3.57 -12.32
C SER A 214 -15.83 2.54 -12.48
N GLY A 215 -16.92 2.68 -11.72
CA GLY A 215 -17.98 1.68 -11.60
C GLY A 215 -17.63 0.56 -10.60
N CYS A 216 -18.64 -0.10 -10.05
CA CYS A 216 -18.45 -1.16 -9.06
C CYS A 216 -17.66 -2.37 -9.59
N PRO A 217 -17.90 -2.85 -10.84
CA PRO A 217 -17.20 -4.01 -11.38
C PRO A 217 -15.71 -3.78 -11.69
N SER A 218 -15.19 -2.58 -11.49
CA SER A 218 -13.79 -2.27 -11.79
C SER A 218 -12.79 -2.89 -10.80
N CYS A 219 -13.25 -3.25 -9.61
CA CYS A 219 -12.41 -3.80 -8.55
C CYS A 219 -12.69 -5.28 -8.32
N HIS A 220 -13.96 -5.67 -8.31
CA HIS A 220 -14.40 -7.06 -8.19
C HIS A 220 -15.69 -7.28 -8.97
N GLY A 221 -15.89 -8.50 -9.48
CA GLY A 221 -17.15 -8.93 -10.08
C GLY A 221 -18.23 -9.23 -9.03
N PRO A 222 -19.44 -9.61 -9.47
CA PRO A 222 -20.43 -10.20 -8.56
C PRO A 222 -19.84 -11.45 -7.88
N PRO A 223 -20.08 -11.65 -6.57
CA PRO A 223 -19.49 -12.78 -5.86
C PRO A 223 -20.10 -14.10 -6.37
N GLU A 224 -19.24 -15.12 -6.49
CA GLU A 224 -19.66 -16.49 -6.87
C GLU A 224 -20.50 -17.17 -5.78
N GLN A 225 -20.26 -16.82 -4.50
CA GLN A 225 -20.98 -17.36 -3.35
C GLN A 225 -21.75 -16.26 -2.63
N THR A 226 -22.95 -16.61 -2.19
CA THR A 226 -23.86 -15.72 -1.49
C THR A 226 -23.73 -15.87 0.02
N HIS A 227 -24.22 -14.86 0.75
CA HIS A 227 -24.32 -14.89 2.20
C HIS A 227 -25.03 -16.17 2.68
N LYS A 228 -24.68 -16.64 3.88
CA LYS A 228 -25.21 -17.89 4.49
C LYS A 228 -26.75 -17.97 4.53
N ASP A 229 -27.45 -16.83 4.45
CA ASP A 229 -28.90 -16.74 4.52
C ASP A 229 -29.61 -16.89 3.14
N TYR A 230 -28.87 -16.71 2.04
CA TYR A 230 -29.39 -16.75 0.65
C TYR A 230 -28.58 -17.70 -0.21
N THR A 231 -28.59 -18.99 0.16
CA THR A 231 -27.66 -20.01 -0.32
C THR A 231 -27.70 -20.33 -1.83
N ASN A 232 -28.65 -19.79 -2.61
CA ASN A 232 -28.78 -20.05 -4.05
C ASN A 232 -28.86 -18.79 -4.94
N PHE A 233 -28.63 -17.60 -4.39
CA PHE A 233 -28.83 -16.36 -5.15
C PHE A 233 -27.76 -16.15 -6.26
N ASP A 234 -28.18 -16.27 -7.51
CA ASP A 234 -27.29 -16.06 -8.67
C ASP A 234 -27.30 -14.59 -9.10
N HIS A 235 -26.24 -13.85 -8.75
CA HIS A 235 -26.05 -12.45 -9.14
C HIS A 235 -26.12 -12.26 -10.66
N SER A 236 -25.56 -13.18 -11.46
CA SER A 236 -25.49 -13.05 -12.93
C SER A 236 -26.87 -13.07 -13.58
N LYS A 237 -27.80 -13.87 -13.06
CA LYS A 237 -29.20 -13.88 -13.52
C LYS A 237 -29.92 -12.57 -13.22
N HIS A 238 -29.60 -11.91 -12.12
CA HIS A 238 -30.24 -10.65 -11.75
C HIS A 238 -29.63 -9.48 -12.52
N LEU A 239 -28.32 -9.45 -12.68
CA LEU A 239 -27.64 -8.46 -13.53
C LEU A 239 -28.09 -8.57 -14.99
N SER A 240 -28.26 -9.78 -15.54
CA SER A 240 -28.76 -9.97 -16.92
C SER A 240 -30.22 -9.55 -17.12
N ARG A 241 -31.00 -9.41 -16.04
CA ARG A 241 -32.35 -8.81 -16.05
C ARG A 241 -32.34 -7.28 -15.94
N GLY A 242 -31.16 -6.65 -15.83
CA GLY A 242 -31.00 -5.20 -15.76
C GLY A 242 -31.10 -4.59 -14.36
N TYR A 243 -30.96 -5.39 -13.30
CA TYR A 243 -30.91 -4.86 -11.94
C TYR A 243 -29.53 -4.31 -11.59
N GLU A 244 -29.48 -3.09 -11.07
CA GLU A 244 -28.24 -2.45 -10.59
C GLU A 244 -27.86 -2.94 -9.19
N CYS A 245 -26.58 -2.82 -8.81
CA CYS A 245 -26.09 -3.24 -7.48
C CYS A 245 -26.86 -2.53 -6.34
N THR A 246 -27.17 -1.25 -6.52
CA THR A 246 -27.90 -0.40 -5.55
C THR A 246 -29.38 -0.77 -5.41
N THR A 247 -29.88 -1.68 -6.25
CA THR A 247 -31.21 -2.28 -6.07
C THR A 247 -31.24 -3.04 -4.75
N CYS A 248 -30.19 -3.81 -4.46
CA CYS A 248 -30.12 -4.70 -3.30
C CYS A 248 -29.16 -4.17 -2.23
N HIS A 249 -28.04 -3.58 -2.63
CA HIS A 249 -27.03 -3.09 -1.71
C HIS A 249 -27.22 -1.62 -1.35
N VAL A 250 -26.92 -1.28 -0.10
CA VAL A 250 -26.96 0.09 0.44
C VAL A 250 -25.71 0.36 1.28
N ASN A 251 -25.44 1.64 1.55
CA ASN A 251 -24.31 2.09 2.37
C ASN A 251 -22.98 1.46 1.90
N MET A 252 -22.75 1.45 0.58
CA MET A 252 -21.62 0.70 0.00
C MET A 252 -20.28 1.22 0.48
N SER A 253 -20.17 2.52 0.75
CA SER A 253 -18.98 3.11 1.31
C SER A 253 -19.30 4.21 2.32
N SER A 254 -18.38 4.45 3.25
CA SER A 254 -18.47 5.57 4.20
C SER A 254 -17.12 6.28 4.31
N GLY A 255 -17.16 7.58 4.64
CA GLY A 255 -15.95 8.42 4.72
C GLY A 255 -15.51 9.03 3.38
N THR A 256 -16.31 8.89 2.31
CA THR A 256 -15.97 9.34 0.94
C THR A 256 -15.75 10.85 0.82
N ASN A 257 -16.40 11.63 1.68
CA ASN A 257 -16.38 13.10 1.66
C ASN A 257 -15.55 13.73 2.79
N GLU A 258 -14.81 12.92 3.56
CA GLU A 258 -13.98 13.47 4.65
C GLU A 258 -12.86 14.36 4.11
N ILE A 259 -12.64 15.52 4.72
CA ILE A 259 -11.56 16.43 4.32
C ILE A 259 -10.34 16.19 5.22
N VAL A 260 -9.14 16.26 4.64
CA VAL A 260 -7.88 16.13 5.39
C VAL A 260 -7.81 17.22 6.45
N GLN A 261 -7.74 16.87 7.74
CA GLN A 261 -7.69 17.89 8.78
C GLN A 261 -6.35 18.64 8.76
N LYS A 262 -6.37 19.97 8.96
CA LYS A 262 -5.15 20.81 9.02
C LYS A 262 -4.14 20.34 10.07
N THR A 263 -4.61 19.67 11.11
CA THR A 263 -3.77 19.07 12.17
C THR A 263 -2.83 18.01 11.62
N ILE A 264 -3.24 17.26 10.58
CA ILE A 264 -2.40 16.23 9.95
C ILE A 264 -1.18 16.87 9.29
N CYS A 265 -1.32 18.05 8.69
CA CYS A 265 -0.21 18.79 8.09
C CYS A 265 0.88 19.13 9.13
N LEU A 266 0.48 19.39 10.38
CA LEU A 266 1.38 19.75 11.48
C LEU A 266 2.18 18.55 12.01
N SER A 267 1.86 17.32 11.61
CA SER A 267 2.69 16.15 11.93
C SER A 267 4.04 16.16 11.20
N CYS A 268 4.16 16.92 10.11
CA CYS A 268 5.39 17.09 9.34
C CYS A 268 5.83 18.56 9.23
N HIS A 269 4.88 19.50 9.14
CA HIS A 269 5.18 20.93 9.02
C HIS A 269 5.17 21.60 10.39
N THR A 270 6.36 21.86 10.93
CA THR A 270 6.53 22.46 12.27
C THR A 270 6.13 23.93 12.37
N SER A 271 6.00 24.65 11.23
CA SER A 271 5.55 26.03 11.19
C SER A 271 4.20 26.18 10.48
N LYS A 272 3.26 26.93 11.11
CA LYS A 272 1.91 27.15 10.55
C LYS A 272 1.93 27.91 9.22
N GLU A 273 2.95 28.74 9.00
CA GLU A 273 3.14 29.50 7.75
C GLU A 273 3.38 28.58 6.54
N ARG A 274 3.98 27.40 6.75
CA ARG A 274 4.20 26.42 5.67
C ARG A 274 2.92 25.74 5.18
N VAL A 275 1.82 25.85 5.93
CA VAL A 275 0.52 25.26 5.59
C VAL A 275 -0.41 26.26 4.88
N GLY A 276 0.10 27.44 4.49
CA GLY A 276 -0.70 28.52 3.87
C GLY A 276 -1.38 28.16 2.54
N LYS A 277 -0.89 27.13 1.84
CA LYS A 277 -1.49 26.61 0.58
C LYS A 277 -2.36 25.37 0.79
N TYR A 278 -2.89 25.16 1.99
CA TYR A 278 -3.71 23.99 2.31
C TYR A 278 -4.91 23.82 1.36
N ASP A 279 -5.57 24.91 0.95
CA ASP A 279 -6.75 24.86 0.08
C ASP A 279 -6.41 24.68 -1.42
N ASP A 280 -5.12 24.68 -1.78
CA ASP A 280 -4.63 24.42 -3.14
C ASP A 280 -4.36 22.92 -3.32
N PHE A 281 -5.43 22.17 -3.63
CA PHE A 281 -5.36 20.71 -3.72
C PHE A 281 -4.39 20.20 -4.79
N GLU A 282 -4.26 20.90 -5.91
CA GLU A 282 -3.33 20.52 -6.98
C GLU A 282 -1.89 20.66 -6.49
N PHE A 283 -1.55 21.81 -5.89
CA PHE A 283 -0.24 22.04 -5.30
C PHE A 283 0.09 21.03 -4.20
N VAL A 284 -0.87 20.73 -3.32
CA VAL A 284 -0.69 19.80 -2.22
C VAL A 284 -0.41 18.39 -2.75
N HIS A 285 -1.21 17.87 -3.69
CA HIS A 285 -0.98 16.52 -4.24
C HIS A 285 0.30 16.43 -5.08
N ASP A 286 0.58 17.40 -5.95
CA ASP A 286 1.81 17.39 -6.76
C ASP A 286 3.06 17.43 -5.86
N THR A 287 3.06 18.31 -4.85
CA THR A 287 4.21 18.44 -3.95
C THR A 287 4.40 17.18 -3.11
N HIS A 288 3.34 16.65 -2.50
CA HIS A 288 3.48 15.56 -1.52
C HIS A 288 3.47 14.18 -2.18
N VAL A 289 2.54 13.91 -3.09
CA VAL A 289 2.39 12.60 -3.74
C VAL A 289 3.34 12.47 -4.92
N THR A 290 3.26 13.36 -5.91
CA THR A 290 4.01 13.19 -7.16
C THR A 290 5.52 13.45 -7.00
N LYS A 291 5.87 14.58 -6.37
CA LYS A 291 7.27 15.00 -6.19
C LYS A 291 7.92 14.36 -4.97
N THR A 292 7.22 14.30 -3.84
CA THR A 292 7.78 13.81 -2.57
C THR A 292 7.51 12.32 -2.33
N LYS A 293 6.60 11.69 -3.07
CA LYS A 293 6.32 10.23 -3.04
C LYS A 293 5.61 9.75 -1.77
N ILE A 294 4.90 10.65 -1.07
CA ILE A 294 4.17 10.38 0.16
C ILE A 294 2.88 9.63 -0.17
N ALA A 295 2.61 8.56 0.59
CA ALA A 295 1.43 7.73 0.41
C ALA A 295 0.16 8.39 0.96
N CYS A 296 -0.99 8.08 0.34
CA CYS A 296 -2.27 8.74 0.58
C CYS A 296 -2.73 8.71 2.04
N TYR A 297 -2.56 7.56 2.71
CA TYR A 297 -3.01 7.35 4.10
C TYR A 297 -2.26 8.20 5.14
N ASN A 298 -1.12 8.81 4.77
CA ASN A 298 -0.47 9.79 5.66
C ASN A 298 -1.29 11.08 5.82
N CYS A 299 -2.28 11.29 4.95
CA CYS A 299 -3.14 12.47 4.96
C CYS A 299 -4.63 12.12 5.00
N HIS A 300 -5.04 11.12 4.21
CA HIS A 300 -6.43 10.68 4.15
C HIS A 300 -6.73 9.60 5.18
N LEU A 301 -7.87 9.76 5.84
CA LEU A 301 -8.48 8.71 6.63
C LEU A 301 -8.99 7.60 5.71
N GLU A 302 -9.07 6.39 6.27
CA GLU A 302 -9.52 5.21 5.54
C GLU A 302 -11.00 5.32 5.16
N ILE A 303 -11.29 5.08 3.89
CA ILE A 303 -12.66 4.90 3.39
C ILE A 303 -13.04 3.45 3.61
N LYS A 304 -14.17 3.22 4.29
CA LYS A 304 -14.69 1.86 4.51
C LYS A 304 -15.59 1.44 3.36
N HIS A 305 -15.46 0.18 2.94
CA HIS A 305 -16.31 -0.45 1.94
C HIS A 305 -17.01 -1.68 2.55
N GLU A 306 -18.20 -1.47 3.11
CA GLU A 306 -18.96 -2.48 3.85
C GLU A 306 -20.42 -2.47 3.39
N PRO A 307 -20.71 -3.03 2.20
CA PRO A 307 -22.04 -2.94 1.63
C PRO A 307 -23.08 -3.70 2.45
N GLY A 308 -24.09 -2.98 2.91
CA GLY A 308 -25.28 -3.56 3.53
C GLY A 308 -26.25 -4.11 2.48
N ILE A 309 -27.22 -4.92 2.93
CA ILE A 309 -28.36 -5.38 2.14
C ILE A 309 -29.61 -4.61 2.59
N LYS A 310 -30.44 -4.15 1.66
CA LYS A 310 -31.72 -3.52 1.99
C LYS A 310 -32.61 -4.48 2.78
N GLU A 311 -33.22 -3.96 3.84
CA GLU A 311 -34.25 -4.69 4.58
C GLU A 311 -35.46 -5.00 3.67
N ASN A 312 -36.07 -6.17 3.87
CA ASN A 312 -37.25 -6.62 3.12
C ASN A 312 -37.09 -6.55 1.58
N LEU A 313 -35.91 -6.92 1.07
CA LEU A 313 -35.63 -6.97 -0.37
C LEU A 313 -36.72 -7.71 -1.15
N CYS A 314 -37.28 -8.78 -0.57
CA CYS A 314 -38.35 -9.58 -1.16
C CYS A 314 -39.62 -8.76 -1.41
N ALA A 315 -40.08 -7.99 -0.42
CA ALA A 315 -41.30 -7.18 -0.52
C ALA A 315 -41.12 -5.99 -1.48
N SER A 316 -39.88 -5.53 -1.65
CA SER A 316 -39.56 -4.44 -2.57
C SER A 316 -39.75 -4.83 -4.04
N CYS A 317 -39.53 -6.11 -4.39
CA CYS A 317 -39.72 -6.62 -5.75
C CYS A 317 -41.03 -7.39 -5.94
N HIS A 318 -41.56 -8.00 -4.89
CA HIS A 318 -42.75 -8.88 -4.93
C HIS A 318 -43.94 -8.37 -4.10
N GLY A 319 -43.98 -7.07 -3.76
CA GLY A 319 -45.04 -6.48 -2.94
C GLY A 319 -46.46 -6.53 -3.54
N GLN A 320 -46.60 -6.97 -4.80
CA GLN A 320 -47.88 -7.29 -5.43
C GLN A 320 -48.39 -8.68 -5.05
N GLU A 321 -47.50 -9.60 -4.70
CA GLU A 321 -47.85 -10.97 -4.33
C GLU A 321 -48.17 -11.09 -2.84
N HIS A 322 -47.54 -10.26 -2.00
CA HIS A 322 -47.75 -10.27 -0.56
C HIS A 322 -47.64 -8.86 0.07
N PRO A 323 -48.36 -8.59 1.17
CA PRO A 323 -48.20 -7.38 1.95
C PRO A 323 -46.76 -7.17 2.46
N SER A 324 -46.37 -5.91 2.70
CA SER A 324 -45.00 -5.56 3.11
C SER A 324 -44.56 -6.15 4.46
N ASP A 325 -45.50 -6.54 5.32
CA ASP A 325 -45.27 -7.19 6.61
C ASP A 325 -45.31 -8.73 6.54
N TRP A 326 -45.48 -9.31 5.34
CA TRP A 326 -45.63 -10.74 5.12
C TRP A 326 -44.50 -11.57 5.75
N LEU A 327 -43.25 -11.11 5.69
CA LEU A 327 -42.14 -11.86 6.30
C LEU A 327 -42.33 -12.06 7.81
N ASN A 328 -42.95 -11.09 8.50
CA ASN A 328 -43.19 -11.15 9.94
C ASN A 328 -44.41 -12.02 10.28
N THR A 329 -45.45 -11.98 9.46
CA THR A 329 -46.70 -12.73 9.67
C THR A 329 -46.56 -14.18 9.23
N HIS A 330 -45.88 -14.44 8.11
CA HIS A 330 -45.70 -15.76 7.50
C HIS A 330 -44.59 -16.60 8.17
N LYS A 331 -43.57 -15.96 8.78
CA LYS A 331 -42.54 -16.68 9.59
C LYS A 331 -43.17 -17.53 10.70
N LYS A 332 -44.32 -17.12 11.25
CA LYS A 332 -45.06 -17.89 12.26
C LYS A 332 -45.73 -19.15 11.68
N GLU A 333 -46.13 -19.14 10.42
CA GLU A 333 -46.78 -20.28 9.74
C GLU A 333 -45.76 -21.33 9.26
N VAL A 334 -44.58 -20.89 8.82
CA VAL A 334 -43.49 -21.76 8.34
C VAL A 334 -42.78 -22.50 9.50
N LEU A 335 -42.75 -21.90 10.70
CA LEU A 335 -42.18 -22.53 11.91
C LEU A 335 -42.93 -23.79 12.39
N ILE A 336 -44.09 -24.13 11.78
CA ILE A 336 -44.87 -25.35 12.03
C ILE A 336 -44.37 -26.53 11.16
N GLY A 337 -43.23 -26.38 10.48
CA GLY A 337 -42.53 -27.48 9.79
C GLY A 337 -43.08 -27.82 8.40
N LYS A 338 -43.89 -26.94 7.79
CA LYS A 338 -44.30 -27.07 6.38
C LYS A 338 -43.21 -26.54 5.46
N VAL A 339 -43.01 -27.21 4.33
CA VAL A 339 -42.02 -26.80 3.32
C VAL A 339 -42.70 -25.82 2.36
N CYS A 340 -41.99 -24.80 1.90
CA CYS A 340 -42.56 -23.77 1.00
C CYS A 340 -43.19 -24.37 -0.27
N SER A 341 -42.64 -25.49 -0.75
CA SER A 341 -43.14 -26.27 -1.89
C SER A 341 -44.51 -26.92 -1.68
N ASP A 342 -44.99 -26.99 -0.45
CA ASP A 342 -46.29 -27.58 -0.12
C ASP A 342 -47.45 -26.66 -0.56
N CYS A 343 -47.18 -25.36 -0.66
CA CYS A 343 -48.17 -24.35 -1.04
C CYS A 343 -47.77 -23.56 -2.30
N HIS A 344 -46.49 -23.47 -2.63
CA HIS A 344 -45.97 -22.68 -3.75
C HIS A 344 -45.18 -23.51 -4.75
N LYS A 345 -45.08 -23.01 -5.99
CA LYS A 345 -44.18 -23.62 -6.98
C LYS A 345 -42.73 -23.46 -6.51
N PRO A 346 -41.92 -24.54 -6.51
CA PRO A 346 -40.58 -24.52 -5.92
C PRO A 346 -39.64 -23.46 -6.54
N ASN A 347 -39.79 -23.23 -7.84
CA ASN A 347 -38.92 -22.36 -8.64
C ASN A 347 -38.91 -20.90 -8.19
N PHE A 348 -39.97 -20.39 -7.55
CA PHE A 348 -40.07 -18.99 -7.18
C PHE A 348 -39.16 -18.63 -5.99
N CYS A 349 -39.07 -19.50 -4.98
CA CYS A 349 -38.26 -19.26 -3.78
C CYS A 349 -36.87 -19.91 -3.87
N SER A 350 -36.72 -20.97 -4.67
CA SER A 350 -35.46 -21.71 -4.83
C SER A 350 -34.36 -20.93 -5.55
N ASP A 351 -34.75 -19.87 -6.29
CA ASP A 351 -33.85 -18.94 -6.96
C ASP A 351 -33.02 -18.10 -5.97
N CYS A 352 -33.44 -18.01 -4.70
CA CYS A 352 -32.75 -17.29 -3.64
C CYS A 352 -32.36 -18.20 -2.44
N HIS A 353 -33.12 -19.25 -2.13
CA HIS A 353 -32.85 -20.18 -1.02
C HIS A 353 -32.52 -21.60 -1.52
N ALA A 354 -31.41 -22.19 -1.08
CA ALA A 354 -30.92 -23.47 -1.60
C ALA A 354 -31.66 -24.71 -1.12
N THR A 355 -32.65 -24.62 -0.23
CA THR A 355 -33.28 -25.84 0.30
C THR A 355 -34.77 -25.68 0.47
N GLY A 356 -35.52 -26.14 -0.52
CA GLY A 356 -36.79 -26.85 -0.27
C GLY A 356 -36.55 -28.21 0.39
N VAL A 357 -35.67 -28.28 1.39
CA VAL A 357 -35.45 -29.49 2.20
C VAL A 357 -35.80 -29.12 3.64
N SER A 358 -36.85 -29.76 4.13
CA SER A 358 -37.33 -29.65 5.49
C SER A 358 -36.19 -29.78 6.49
N SER A 359 -36.15 -28.86 7.47
CA SER A 359 -35.35 -28.99 8.69
C SER A 359 -35.90 -30.09 9.61
N GLY A 360 -36.13 -31.29 9.07
CA GLY A 360 -36.79 -32.41 9.72
C GLY A 360 -36.07 -33.75 9.63
N LYS A 361 -34.91 -33.84 8.96
CA LYS A 361 -34.05 -35.03 9.05
C LYS A 361 -32.62 -34.65 9.41
N LYS A 362 -32.30 -34.86 10.69
CA LYS A 362 -30.93 -35.16 11.13
C LYS A 362 -30.41 -36.30 10.24
N GLN A 363 -29.32 -36.08 9.53
CA GLN A 363 -28.53 -37.17 8.98
C GLN A 363 -28.04 -38.02 10.17
N ILE A 364 -28.24 -39.34 10.05
CA ILE A 364 -27.77 -40.36 11.00
C ILE A 364 -26.34 -40.71 10.65
#